data_AF-A0A662UKJ2-F1
#
_entry.id   AF-A0A662UKJ2-F1
#
_cell.length_a   1.000
_cell.length_b   1.000
_cell.length_c   1.000
_cell.angle_alpha   90.00
_cell.angle_beta   90.00
_cell.angle_gamma   90.00
#
_symmetry.space_group_name_H-M   'P 1'
#
loop_
_entity.id
_entity.type
_entity.pdbx_description
1 polymer ?
#
loop_
_entity_poly.entity_id
_entity_poly.type
_entity_poly.pdbx_seq_one_letter_code
_entity_poly.pdbx_strand_id
1 'polypeptide(L)'
;MDSLVIYGIPAAGVIIALVEMSKRSFGLPNRWAAPLAAALGIVLATLAKLSQPDLGPWLQVELLGLLSGLSASGLYSGGRTVARK
;
A
#
# COMPACT_ATOMS: atom_id res chain seq x y z
N MET A 1 -8.50 -12.65 15.65
CA MET A 1 -8.15 -12.30 14.26
C MET A 1 -8.47 -10.82 13.99
N ASP A 2 -8.17 -9.88 14.90
CA ASP A 2 -9.04 -8.68 15.04
C ASP A 2 -8.37 -7.31 15.15
N SER A 3 -7.05 -7.17 15.01
CA SER A 3 -6.39 -5.84 15.07
C SER A 3 -5.67 -5.47 13.78
N LEU A 4 -4.89 -6.40 13.21
CA LEU A 4 -4.15 -6.17 11.95
C LEU A 4 -5.08 -5.87 10.75
N VAL A 5 -6.23 -6.54 10.65
CA VAL A 5 -7.19 -6.31 9.54
C VAL A 5 -7.92 -4.97 9.70
N ILE A 6 -8.23 -4.57 10.95
CA ILE A 6 -8.89 -3.28 11.23
C ILE A 6 -7.96 -2.10 10.91
N TYR A 7 -6.65 -2.23 11.13
CA TYR A 7 -5.67 -1.21 10.73
C TYR A 7 -5.30 -1.23 9.24
N GLY A 8 -5.43 -2.38 8.55
CA GLY A 8 -5.11 -2.50 7.13
C GLY A 8 -6.04 -1.71 6.20
N ILE A 9 -7.33 -1.59 6.56
CA ILE A 9 -8.33 -0.89 5.74
C ILE A 9 -8.11 0.63 5.69
N PRO A 10 -7.89 1.34 6.83
CA PRO A 10 -7.51 2.75 6.83
C PRO A 10 -6.21 3.01 6.07
N ALA A 11 -5.21 2.12 6.24
CA ALA A 11 -3.91 2.28 5.61
C ALA A 11 -4.00 2.27 4.08
N ALA A 12 -4.78 1.35 3.50
CA ALA A 12 -5.02 1.32 2.07
C ALA A 12 -5.69 2.61 1.57
N GLY A 13 -6.69 3.14 2.30
CA GLY A 13 -7.34 4.41 1.97
C GLY A 13 -6.37 5.60 1.98
N VAL A 14 -5.48 5.67 2.98
CA VAL A 14 -4.44 6.69 3.07
C VAL A 14 -3.45 6.58 1.90
N ILE A 15 -3.01 5.36 1.56
CA ILE A 15 -2.10 5.15 0.42
C ILE A 15 -2.75 5.59 -0.89
N ILE A 16 -4.03 5.26 -1.12
CA ILE A 16 -4.78 5.73 -2.31
C ILE A 16 -4.78 7.25 -2.37
N ALA A 17 -5.12 7.93 -1.26
CA ALA A 17 -5.17 9.39 -1.21
C ALA A 17 -3.81 10.02 -1.51
N LEU A 18 -2.72 9.49 -0.94
CA LEU A 18 -1.35 9.99 -1.16
C LEU A 18 -0.89 9.78 -2.61
N VAL A 19 -1.19 8.63 -3.20
CA VAL A 19 -0.84 8.33 -4.60
C VAL A 19 -1.63 9.24 -5.55
N GLU A 20 -2.94 9.41 -5.34
CA GLU A 20 -3.77 10.31 -6.15
C GLU A 20 -3.34 11.77 -6.00
N MET A 21 -3.03 12.22 -4.78
CA MET A 21 -2.48 13.55 -4.54
C MET A 21 -1.15 13.74 -5.27
N SER A 22 -0.28 12.72 -5.26
CA SER A 22 1.01 12.78 -5.95
C SER A 22 0.85 12.90 -7.46
N LYS A 23 -0.07 12.12 -8.05
CA LYS A 23 -0.38 12.18 -9.48
C LYS A 23 -0.96 13.54 -9.88
N ARG A 24 -1.93 14.05 -9.12
CA ARG A 24 -2.67 15.27 -9.47
C ARG A 24 -1.88 16.54 -9.17
N SER A 25 -1.12 16.56 -8.08
CA SER A 25 -0.42 17.78 -7.62
C SER A 25 0.99 17.89 -8.18
N PHE A 26 1.67 16.76 -8.42
CA PHE A 26 3.06 16.74 -8.91
C PHE A 26 3.17 16.22 -10.35
N GLY A 27 2.06 15.95 -11.03
CA GLY A 27 2.05 15.45 -12.40
C GLY A 27 2.70 14.07 -12.55
N LEU A 28 2.74 13.27 -11.48
CA LEU A 28 3.47 12.00 -11.46
C LEU A 28 2.93 11.05 -12.55
N PRO A 29 3.79 10.55 -13.46
CA PRO A 29 3.36 9.63 -14.50
C PRO A 29 2.75 8.35 -13.92
N ASN A 30 1.69 7.83 -14.53
CA ASN A 30 0.94 6.69 -13.99
C ASN A 30 1.79 5.41 -13.80
N ARG A 31 2.90 5.26 -14.54
CA ARG A 31 3.89 4.18 -14.34
C ARG A 31 4.53 4.16 -12.95
N TRP A 32 4.55 5.29 -12.25
CA TRP A 32 5.11 5.41 -10.90
C TRP A 32 4.07 5.18 -9.79
N ALA A 33 2.79 5.05 -10.12
CA ALA A 33 1.74 4.86 -9.13
C ALA A 33 1.94 3.58 -8.31
N ALA A 34 2.26 2.47 -8.97
CA ALA A 34 2.51 1.18 -8.31
C ALA A 34 3.79 1.17 -7.46
N PRO A 35 4.97 1.59 -7.96
CA PRO A 35 6.17 1.74 -7.13
C PRO A 35 5.96 2.68 -5.94
N LEU A 36 5.26 3.79 -6.13
CA LEU A 36 4.98 4.75 -5.06
C LEU A 36 4.08 4.12 -3.99
N ALA A 37 3.02 3.44 -4.40
CA ALA A 37 2.11 2.78 -3.46
C ALA A 37 2.81 1.65 -2.67
N ALA A 38 3.71 0.90 -3.33
CA ALA A 38 4.54 -0.10 -2.67
C ALA A 38 5.46 0.53 -1.61
N ALA A 39 6.16 1.60 -1.98
CA ALA A 39 7.03 2.33 -1.06
C ALA A 39 6.26 2.90 0.14
N LEU A 40 5.09 3.50 -0.10
CA LEU A 40 4.21 4.01 0.96
C LEU A 40 3.70 2.88 1.87
N GLY A 41 3.35 1.73 1.30
CA GLY A 41 2.93 0.55 2.06
C GLY A 41 4.01 0.03 3.01
N ILE A 42 5.25 -0.08 2.53
CA ILE A 42 6.43 -0.45 3.34
C ILE A 42 6.67 0.58 4.45
N VAL A 43 6.77 1.87 4.09
CA VAL A 43 7.04 2.93 5.07
C VAL A 43 6.00 2.96 6.20
N LEU A 44 4.72 2.84 5.86
CA LEU A 44 3.65 2.81 6.86
C LEU A 44 3.71 1.54 7.73
N ALA A 45 4.03 0.38 7.15
CA ALA A 45 4.22 -0.87 7.89
C ALA A 45 5.41 -0.80 8.86
N THR A 46 6.54 -0.25 8.41
CA THR A 46 7.71 -0.01 9.26
C THR A 46 7.36 0.92 10.42
N LEU A 47 6.68 2.04 10.15
CA LEU A 47 6.26 2.99 11.19
C LEU A 47 5.30 2.35 12.20
N ALA A 48 4.35 1.53 11.72
CA ALA A 48 3.43 0.79 12.59
C ALA A 48 4.20 -0.16 13.50
N LYS A 49 5.14 -0.94 12.95
CA LYS A 49 5.98 -1.88 13.71
C LYS A 49 6.87 -1.18 14.73
N LEU A 50 7.39 0.01 14.39
CA LEU A 50 8.20 0.80 15.31
C LEU A 50 7.37 1.38 16.46
N SER A 51 6.13 1.79 16.17
CA SER A 51 5.18 2.28 17.18
C SER A 51 4.61 1.16 18.05
N GLN A 52 4.49 -0.06 17.52
CA GLN A 52 3.96 -1.23 18.21
C GLN A 52 4.85 -2.45 17.94
N PRO A 53 5.91 -2.65 18.76
CA PRO A 53 6.88 -3.72 18.57
C PRO A 53 6.27 -5.12 18.60
N ASP A 54 5.08 -5.29 19.16
CA ASP A 54 4.38 -6.58 19.28
C ASP A 54 3.54 -6.97 18.05
N LEU A 55 3.55 -6.17 16.96
CA LEU A 55 2.73 -6.39 15.74
C LEU A 55 3.06 -7.65 14.90
N GLY A 56 3.64 -8.70 15.49
CA GLY A 56 4.04 -9.91 14.79
C GLY A 56 5.41 -9.78 14.11
N PRO A 57 5.89 -10.81 13.40
CA PRO A 57 7.21 -10.79 12.77
C PRO A 57 7.38 -9.64 11.76
N TRP A 58 8.57 -9.03 11.73
CA TRP A 58 8.89 -7.93 10.80
C TRP A 58 8.48 -8.23 9.35
N LEU A 59 8.86 -9.40 8.85
CA LEU A 59 8.56 -9.82 7.48
C LEU A 59 7.05 -9.86 7.21
N GLN A 60 6.23 -10.30 8.17
CA GLN A 60 4.78 -10.39 8.00
C GLN A 60 4.14 -9.00 7.92
N VAL A 61 4.60 -8.06 8.75
CA VAL A 61 4.09 -6.68 8.77
C VAL A 61 4.44 -5.96 7.47
N GLU A 62 5.68 -6.09 7.00
CA GLU A 62 6.14 -5.50 5.75
C GLU A 62 5.41 -6.08 4.53
N LEU A 63 5.20 -7.40 4.49
CA LEU A 63 4.43 -8.04 3.41
C LEU A 63 2.98 -7.56 3.39
N LEU A 64 2.33 -7.40 4.55
CA LEU A 64 0.99 -6.84 4.64
C LEU A 64 0.93 -5.39 4.16
N GLY A 65 1.93 -4.57 4.53
CA GLY A 65 2.08 -3.20 4.04
C GLY A 65 2.23 -3.14 2.52
N LEU A 66 3.14 -3.95 1.97
CA LEU A 66 3.36 -4.06 0.54
C LEU A 66 2.07 -4.48 -0.20
N LEU A 67 1.40 -5.53 0.27
CA LEU A 67 0.16 -6.03 -0.33
C LEU A 67 -0.95 -4.97 -0.27
N SER A 68 -1.06 -4.24 0.84
CA SER A 68 -2.02 -3.15 1.00
C SER A 68 -1.72 -2.00 0.03
N GLY A 69 -0.46 -1.63 -0.12
CA GLY A 69 -0.02 -0.59 -1.06
C GLY A 69 -0.23 -0.97 -2.52
N LEU A 70 0.15 -2.18 -2.91
CA LEU A 70 -0.08 -2.67 -4.29
C LEU A 70 -1.58 -2.83 -4.61
N SER A 71 -2.40 -3.19 -3.62
CA SER A 71 -3.86 -3.22 -3.77
C SER A 71 -4.43 -1.81 -4.00
N ALA A 72 -3.91 -0.82 -3.27
CA ALA A 72 -4.27 0.59 -3.43
C ALA A 72 -3.92 1.16 -4.81
N SER A 73 -2.83 0.71 -5.46
CA SER A 73 -2.50 1.18 -6.82
C SER A 73 -3.36 0.57 -7.93
N GLY A 74 -4.33 -0.27 -7.58
CA GLY A 74 -5.19 -0.93 -8.55
C GLY A 74 -4.49 -1.99 -9.40
N LEU A 75 -3.30 -2.48 -9.01
CA LEU A 75 -2.57 -3.53 -9.73
C LEU A 75 -3.40 -4.82 -9.86
N TYR A 76 -4.24 -5.12 -8.86
CA TYR A 76 -5.16 -6.25 -8.93
C TYR A 76 -6.20 -6.12 -10.07
N SER A 77 -6.62 -4.90 -10.41
CA SER A 77 -7.48 -4.64 -11.57
C SER A 77 -6.69 -4.47 -12.88
N GLY A 78 -5.52 -3.81 -12.83
CA GLY A 78 -4.67 -3.59 -14.01
C GLY A 78 -4.10 -4.88 -14.61
N GLY A 79 -3.76 -5.86 -13.77
CA GLY A 79 -3.34 -7.19 -14.23
C GLY A 79 -4.44 -7.93 -14.99
N ARG A 80 -5.71 -7.76 -14.62
CA ARG A 80 -6.85 -8.34 -15.37
C ARG A 80 -7.06 -7.72 -16.75
N THR A 81 -6.68 -6.46 -16.94
CA THR A 81 -6.74 -5.81 -18.26
C THR A 81 -5.60 -6.26 -19.16
N VAL A 82 -4.41 -6.51 -18.60
CA VAL A 82 -3.26 -7.07 -19.35
C VAL A 82 -3.47 -8.55 -19.68
N ALA A 83 -3.99 -9.35 -18.74
CA ALA A 83 -4.23 -10.78 -18.95
C ALA A 83 -5.40 -11.09 -19.91
N ARG A 84 -6.22 -10.09 -20.28
CA ARG A 84 -7.33 -10.22 -21.24
C ARG A 84 -6.95 -9.81 -22.67
N LYS A 85 -5.72 -9.40 -22.92
CA LYS A 85 -5.21 -8.99 -24.23
C LYS A 85 -4.19 -10.01 -24.74
#